data_AF-A0A0N0UXK2-F1
#
_entry.id   AF-A0A0N0UXK2-F1
#
_cell.length_a   1.000
_cell.length_b   1.000
_cell.length_c   1.000
_cell.angle_alpha   90.00
_cell.angle_beta   90.00
_cell.angle_gamma   90.00
#
_symmetry.space_group_name_H-M   'P 1'
#
loop_
_entity.id
_entity.type
_entity.pdbx_description
1 polymer ?
#
loop_
_entity_poly.entity_id
_entity_poly.type
_entity_poly.pdbx_seq_one_letter_code
_entity_poly.pdbx_strand_id
1 'polypeptide(L)'
;MKFIIILFLLILSNYLSAQNLNTESATKFWKIIDVVKKDIPISNELWSEFRNAKADSLWFGMARQLDKNYELYYRNAIEIVFRPSNKSKLDSIINLPKDNSRNLQNIFVIGMYQNYFLNEQGIREFYKRVSETAYLDTIYNIAITMLPKKFKKPTERLNALNIYIHGIESGANATRHGIMFSMAGLYNFEKEHFGILGAHELHHLLRVSKLKGSIQSNHKFAVDIMESCLNEGSADILNNLPVFEKPEFTDLKTMTLINSEEKLRTIDKWFSERFADTSKTRSEEEIATLFNYLGGHNPGYFMARTIVVNGFKNELRETIDNPFHFFLLYQKAAKKDKSKPPTFSIKTINFIKQLEKLYYNK
;
A
#
# COMPACT_ATOMS: atom_id res chain seq x y z
N MET A 1 35.52 15.05 -34.96
CA MET A 1 34.28 14.24 -34.93
C MET A 1 34.26 13.23 -33.77
N LYS A 2 35.27 12.36 -33.59
CA LYS A 2 35.32 11.38 -32.46
C LYS A 2 35.22 12.02 -31.06
N PHE A 3 35.88 13.16 -30.82
CA PHE A 3 35.79 13.89 -29.54
C PHE A 3 34.40 14.47 -29.24
N ILE A 4 33.66 14.90 -30.27
CA ILE A 4 32.30 15.44 -30.11
C ILE A 4 31.32 14.32 -29.77
N ILE A 5 31.48 13.14 -30.36
CA ILE A 5 30.65 11.95 -30.07
C ILE A 5 30.89 11.48 -28.63
N ILE A 6 32.14 11.47 -28.16
CA ILE A 6 32.46 11.08 -26.77
C ILE A 6 31.88 12.10 -25.77
N LEU A 7 31.98 13.41 -26.07
CA LEU A 7 31.40 14.45 -25.21
C LEU A 7 29.86 14.36 -25.18
N PHE A 8 29.22 14.07 -26.32
CA PHE A 8 27.77 13.90 -26.41
C PHE A 8 27.29 12.64 -25.67
N LEU A 9 28.05 11.53 -25.73
CA LEU A 9 27.78 10.31 -24.98
C LEU A 9 27.98 10.50 -23.47
N LEU A 10 28.97 11.28 -23.04
CA LEU A 10 29.20 11.63 -21.64
C LEU A 10 28.11 12.55 -21.07
N ILE A 11 27.57 13.46 -21.89
CA ILE A 11 26.44 14.31 -21.50
C ILE A 11 25.15 13.46 -21.42
N LEU A 12 24.94 12.52 -22.35
CA LEU A 12 23.81 11.59 -22.31
C LEU A 12 23.89 10.59 -21.13
N SER A 13 25.09 10.16 -20.73
CA SER A 13 25.25 9.26 -19.57
C SER A 13 24.95 9.93 -18.23
N ASN A 14 25.06 11.27 -18.15
CA ASN A 14 24.73 12.03 -16.94
C ASN A 14 23.22 12.28 -16.75
N TYR A 15 22.39 11.95 -17.73
CA TYR A 15 20.92 12.00 -17.61
C TYR A 15 20.30 10.68 -17.14
N LEU A 16 21.12 9.64 -16.87
CA LEU A 16 20.66 8.49 -16.13
C LEU A 16 20.59 8.88 -14.65
N SER A 17 19.43 9.37 -14.22
CA SER A 17 19.13 9.45 -12.79
C SER A 17 19.20 8.04 -12.22
N ALA A 18 20.32 7.71 -11.57
CA ALA A 18 20.44 6.48 -10.81
C ALA A 18 19.37 6.49 -9.72
N GLN A 19 18.39 5.60 -9.83
CA GLN A 19 17.42 5.38 -8.77
C GLN A 19 18.16 4.93 -7.49
N ASN A 20 17.76 5.43 -6.33
CA ASN A 20 18.33 4.98 -5.06
C ASN A 20 17.61 3.71 -4.60
N LEU A 21 18.00 2.58 -5.16
CA LEU A 21 17.49 1.27 -4.78
C LEU A 21 18.40 0.64 -3.69
N ASN A 22 17.87 0.46 -2.49
CA ASN A 22 18.54 -0.23 -1.39
C ASN A 22 18.04 -1.67 -1.28
N THR A 23 18.95 -2.62 -1.47
CA THR A 23 18.66 -4.05 -1.50
C THR A 23 19.43 -4.84 -0.44
N GLU A 24 20.02 -4.14 0.52
CA GLU A 24 20.83 -4.74 1.59
C GLU A 24 20.02 -5.75 2.39
N SER A 25 18.80 -5.38 2.76
CA SER A 25 17.85 -6.22 3.49
C SER A 25 17.47 -7.49 2.72
N ALA A 26 17.10 -7.35 1.44
CA ALA A 26 16.84 -8.47 0.55
C ALA A 26 18.04 -9.44 0.46
N THR A 27 19.25 -8.91 0.32
CA THR A 27 20.49 -9.71 0.23
C THR A 27 20.73 -10.50 1.51
N LYS A 28 20.56 -9.86 2.68
CA LYS A 28 20.72 -10.51 3.99
C LYS A 28 19.64 -11.55 4.26
N PHE A 29 18.41 -11.32 3.80
CA PHE A 29 17.35 -12.33 3.85
C PHE A 29 17.75 -13.60 3.08
N TRP A 30 18.21 -13.47 1.84
CA TRP A 30 18.64 -14.64 1.05
C TRP A 30 19.84 -15.36 1.67
N LYS A 31 20.78 -14.62 2.28
CA LYS A 31 21.87 -15.23 3.06
C LYS A 31 21.35 -16.12 4.19
N ILE A 32 20.29 -15.70 4.91
CA ILE A 32 19.62 -16.54 5.90
C ILE A 32 19.05 -17.80 5.24
N ILE A 33 18.28 -17.64 4.16
CA ILE A 33 17.62 -18.77 3.49
C ILE A 33 18.65 -19.80 3.02
N ASP A 34 19.76 -19.36 2.42
CA ASP A 34 20.80 -20.24 1.90
C ASP A 34 21.52 -21.04 3.01
N VAL A 35 21.61 -20.49 4.22
CA VAL A 35 22.12 -21.20 5.41
C VAL A 35 21.10 -22.21 5.92
N VAL A 36 19.85 -21.78 6.09
CA VAL A 36 18.79 -22.63 6.67
C VAL A 36 18.49 -23.84 5.79
N LYS A 37 18.56 -23.69 4.47
CA LYS A 37 18.43 -24.79 3.50
C LYS A 37 19.48 -25.88 3.63
N LYS A 38 20.64 -25.58 4.21
CA LYS A 38 21.70 -26.57 4.53
C LYS A 38 21.44 -27.30 5.85
N ASP A 39 20.23 -27.19 6.38
CA ASP A 39 19.80 -27.74 7.66
C ASP A 39 20.49 -27.12 8.90
N ILE A 40 21.05 -25.91 8.74
CA ILE A 40 21.75 -25.17 9.79
C ILE A 40 20.78 -24.14 10.41
N PRO A 41 20.60 -24.11 11.75
CA PRO A 41 19.76 -23.10 12.38
C PRO A 41 20.32 -21.69 12.20
N ILE A 42 19.45 -20.68 12.26
CA ILE A 42 19.85 -19.28 12.16
C ILE A 42 20.68 -18.92 13.40
N SER A 43 21.94 -18.52 13.24
CA SER A 43 22.74 -18.03 14.38
C SER A 43 22.27 -16.65 14.86
N ASN A 44 22.63 -16.28 16.08
CA ASN A 44 22.27 -14.96 16.61
C ASN A 44 22.98 -13.84 15.84
N GLU A 45 24.20 -14.07 15.38
CA GLU A 45 25.00 -13.14 14.59
C GLU A 45 24.33 -12.91 13.23
N LEU A 46 23.95 -14.00 12.54
CA LEU A 46 23.30 -13.91 11.24
C LEU A 46 21.93 -13.24 11.33
N TRP A 47 21.17 -13.55 12.38
CA TRP A 47 19.90 -12.86 12.67
C TRP A 47 20.12 -11.37 12.98
N SER A 48 21.18 -11.04 13.72
CA SER A 48 21.56 -9.66 14.04
C SER A 48 21.96 -8.86 12.80
N GLU A 49 22.71 -9.46 11.88
CA GLU A 49 23.06 -8.82 10.60
C GLU A 49 21.81 -8.45 9.78
N PHE A 50 20.85 -9.37 9.69
CA PHE A 50 19.58 -9.17 8.98
C PHE A 50 18.72 -8.09 9.63
N ARG A 51 18.38 -8.21 10.91
CA ARG A 51 17.51 -7.24 11.62
C ARG A 51 18.05 -5.81 11.62
N ASN A 52 19.37 -5.65 11.54
CA ASN A 52 20.04 -4.35 11.58
C ASN A 52 20.24 -3.74 10.18
N ALA A 53 19.90 -4.46 9.12
CA ALA A 53 19.79 -3.87 7.80
C ALA A 53 18.75 -2.75 7.81
N LYS A 54 18.98 -1.68 7.05
CA LYS A 54 18.23 -0.43 7.19
C LYS A 54 16.71 -0.62 7.04
N ALA A 55 16.26 -1.37 6.04
CA ALA A 55 14.83 -1.57 5.79
C ALA A 55 14.20 -2.49 6.84
N ASP A 56 14.86 -3.58 7.20
CA ASP A 56 14.38 -4.53 8.20
C ASP A 56 14.28 -3.90 9.59
N SER A 57 15.26 -3.07 9.96
CA SER A 57 15.27 -2.35 11.25
C SER A 57 14.07 -1.39 11.37
N LEU A 58 13.77 -0.66 10.29
CA LEU A 58 12.59 0.19 10.21
C LEU A 58 11.30 -0.63 10.32
N TRP A 59 11.19 -1.73 9.56
CA TRP A 59 9.99 -2.59 9.57
C TRP A 59 9.74 -3.22 10.94
N PHE A 60 10.74 -3.88 11.52
CA PHE A 60 10.63 -4.49 12.84
C PHE A 60 10.41 -3.45 13.94
N GLY A 61 10.89 -2.21 13.77
CA GLY A 61 10.57 -1.11 14.67
C GLY A 61 9.09 -0.77 14.71
N MET A 62 8.39 -0.83 13.56
CA MET A 62 6.95 -0.65 13.47
C MET A 62 6.19 -1.88 14.01
N ALA A 63 6.58 -3.07 13.56
CA ALA A 63 5.90 -4.31 13.93
C ALA A 63 5.93 -4.64 15.43
N ARG A 64 7.04 -4.30 16.13
CA ARG A 64 7.16 -4.48 17.59
C ARG A 64 6.16 -3.66 18.41
N GLN A 65 5.59 -2.60 17.84
CA GLN A 65 4.54 -1.82 18.50
C GLN A 65 3.21 -2.58 18.53
N LEU A 66 3.00 -3.50 17.58
CA LEU A 66 1.81 -4.35 17.48
C LEU A 66 1.98 -5.62 18.31
N ASP A 67 3.12 -6.31 18.20
CA ASP A 67 3.43 -7.50 18.98
C ASP A 67 4.93 -7.59 19.29
N LYS A 68 5.28 -7.71 20.57
CA LYS A 68 6.66 -7.83 21.05
C LYS A 68 7.36 -9.11 20.57
N ASN A 69 6.59 -10.16 20.26
CA ASN A 69 7.09 -11.46 19.79
C ASN A 69 7.15 -11.57 18.26
N TYR A 70 6.74 -10.54 17.52
CA TYR A 70 6.71 -10.55 16.06
C TYR A 70 8.01 -11.06 15.44
N GLU A 71 9.15 -10.55 15.88
CA GLU A 71 10.47 -10.93 15.35
C GLU A 71 10.81 -12.41 15.62
N LEU A 72 10.42 -12.91 16.80
CA LEU A 72 10.62 -14.32 17.17
C LEU A 72 9.76 -15.22 16.27
N TYR A 73 8.50 -14.86 16.05
CA TYR A 73 7.61 -15.60 15.16
C TYR A 73 8.12 -15.60 13.72
N TYR A 74 8.64 -14.46 13.25
CA TYR A 74 9.22 -14.35 11.93
C TYR A 74 10.46 -15.25 11.76
N ARG A 75 11.41 -15.19 12.71
CA ARG A 75 12.61 -16.06 12.72
C ARG A 75 12.22 -17.54 12.70
N ASN A 76 11.29 -17.92 13.57
CA ASN A 76 10.81 -19.31 13.67
C ASN A 76 10.14 -19.77 12.38
N ALA A 77 9.38 -18.91 11.70
CA ALA A 77 8.76 -19.25 10.42
C ALA A 77 9.78 -19.54 9.33
N ILE A 78 10.87 -18.76 9.25
CA ILE A 78 11.96 -19.04 8.31
C ILE A 78 12.54 -20.44 8.57
N GLU A 79 12.86 -20.76 9.83
CA GLU A 79 13.41 -22.09 10.17
C GLU A 79 12.42 -23.21 9.88
N ILE A 80 11.14 -23.06 10.22
CA ILE A 80 10.14 -24.11 9.95
C ILE A 80 9.99 -24.36 8.45
N VAL A 81 9.98 -23.29 7.65
CA VAL A 81 9.68 -23.38 6.21
C VAL A 81 10.87 -23.87 5.40
N PHE A 82 12.08 -23.35 5.65
CA PHE A 82 13.23 -23.59 4.78
C PHE A 82 14.18 -24.69 5.27
N ARG A 83 14.08 -25.10 6.54
CA ARG A 83 15.00 -26.08 7.11
C ARG A 83 14.51 -27.51 6.83
N PRO A 84 15.29 -28.38 6.16
CA PRO A 84 14.85 -29.72 5.80
C PRO A 84 14.38 -30.57 6.98
N SER A 85 15.07 -30.51 8.13
CA SER A 85 14.68 -31.25 9.35
C SER A 85 13.32 -30.85 9.93
N ASN A 86 12.75 -29.70 9.52
CA ASN A 86 11.43 -29.24 9.96
C ASN A 86 10.28 -29.68 9.04
N LYS A 87 10.52 -30.50 8.00
CA LYS A 87 9.48 -30.86 7.00
C LYS A 87 8.18 -31.36 7.61
N SER A 88 8.24 -32.29 8.56
CA SER A 88 7.03 -32.83 9.21
C SER A 88 6.24 -31.77 9.98
N LYS A 89 6.94 -30.80 10.58
CA LYS A 89 6.32 -29.68 11.29
C LYS A 89 5.72 -28.66 10.32
N LEU A 90 6.39 -28.39 9.21
CA LEU A 90 5.82 -27.57 8.14
C LEU A 90 4.52 -28.19 7.61
N ASP A 91 4.54 -29.49 7.30
CA ASP A 91 3.39 -30.21 6.78
C ASP A 91 2.21 -30.22 7.75
N SER A 92 2.45 -30.34 9.05
CA SER A 92 1.38 -30.30 10.03
C SER A 92 0.73 -28.92 10.14
N ILE A 93 1.45 -27.84 9.84
CA ILE A 93 0.94 -26.46 9.91
C ILE A 93 0.22 -26.06 8.62
N ILE A 94 0.78 -26.33 7.45
CA ILE A 94 0.19 -25.90 6.17
C ILE A 94 -1.09 -26.67 5.80
N ASN A 95 -1.31 -27.84 6.42
CA ASN A 95 -2.50 -28.65 6.24
C ASN A 95 -3.57 -28.40 7.33
N LEU A 96 -3.40 -27.41 8.20
CA LEU A 96 -4.41 -27.06 9.20
C LEU A 96 -5.69 -26.51 8.52
N PRO A 97 -6.88 -26.83 9.04
CA PRO A 97 -8.12 -26.15 8.66
C PRO A 97 -8.01 -24.63 8.87
N LYS A 98 -8.64 -23.83 8.00
CA LYS A 98 -8.59 -22.35 8.02
C LYS A 98 -8.96 -21.72 9.37
N ASP A 99 -9.81 -22.37 10.16
CA ASP A 99 -10.19 -21.86 11.49
C ASP A 99 -9.12 -22.12 12.56
N ASN A 100 -8.31 -23.17 12.38
CA ASN A 100 -7.20 -23.54 13.27
C ASN A 100 -5.87 -22.87 12.87
N SER A 101 -5.79 -22.25 11.70
CA SER A 101 -4.62 -21.50 11.24
C SER A 101 -4.55 -20.07 11.78
N ARG A 102 -5.50 -19.64 12.62
CA ARG A 102 -5.65 -18.23 13.05
C ARG A 102 -4.70 -17.78 14.16
N ASN A 103 -3.87 -18.66 14.73
CA ASN A 103 -2.82 -18.20 15.65
C ASN A 103 -1.69 -17.50 14.85
N LEU A 104 -1.07 -16.48 15.45
CA LEU A 104 -0.13 -15.62 14.72
C LEU A 104 1.11 -16.39 14.21
N GLN A 105 1.62 -17.36 14.98
CA GLN A 105 2.77 -18.18 14.56
C GLN A 105 2.49 -19.00 13.29
N ASN A 106 1.32 -19.63 13.21
CA ASN A 106 0.92 -20.40 12.04
C ASN A 106 0.71 -19.49 10.84
N ILE A 107 0.16 -18.28 11.03
CA ILE A 107 0.03 -17.27 9.97
C ILE A 107 1.41 -16.93 9.39
N PHE A 108 2.44 -16.73 10.21
CA PHE A 108 3.80 -16.49 9.72
C PHE A 108 4.37 -17.67 8.93
N VAL A 109 4.19 -18.90 9.42
CA VAL A 109 4.67 -20.11 8.72
C VAL A 109 3.97 -20.28 7.37
N ILE A 110 2.65 -20.19 7.35
CA ILE A 110 1.83 -20.33 6.14
C ILE A 110 2.17 -19.21 5.15
N GLY A 111 2.23 -17.96 5.62
CA GLY A 111 2.58 -16.81 4.82
C GLY A 111 3.98 -16.92 4.23
N MET A 112 4.98 -17.32 5.01
CA MET A 112 6.35 -17.54 4.53
C MET A 112 6.41 -18.67 3.48
N TYR A 113 5.69 -19.77 3.71
CA TYR A 113 5.62 -20.87 2.76
C TYR A 113 4.99 -20.44 1.43
N GLN A 114 3.82 -19.81 1.49
CA GLN A 114 3.08 -19.38 0.30
C GLN A 114 3.79 -18.25 -0.45
N ASN A 115 4.27 -17.23 0.27
CA ASN A 115 4.79 -16.01 -0.35
C ASN A 115 6.27 -16.11 -0.72
N TYR A 116 7.07 -16.96 -0.07
CA TYR A 116 8.51 -17.08 -0.36
C TYR A 116 8.91 -18.47 -0.85
N PHE A 117 8.58 -19.53 -0.10
CA PHE A 117 9.10 -20.87 -0.42
C PHE A 117 8.60 -21.38 -1.79
N LEU A 118 7.29 -21.31 -2.04
CA LEU A 118 6.71 -21.75 -3.31
C LEU A 118 7.14 -20.90 -4.51
N ASN A 119 7.56 -19.66 -4.28
CA ASN A 119 7.80 -18.65 -5.31
C ASN A 119 9.26 -18.20 -5.40
N GLU A 120 10.19 -18.87 -4.73
CA GLU A 120 11.54 -18.36 -4.49
C GLU A 120 12.28 -17.98 -5.77
N GLN A 121 12.27 -18.86 -6.79
CA GLN A 121 12.96 -18.59 -8.05
C GLN A 121 12.37 -17.35 -8.73
N GLY A 122 11.04 -17.27 -8.83
CA GLY A 122 10.35 -16.14 -9.43
C GLY A 122 10.65 -14.83 -8.70
N ILE A 123 10.71 -14.85 -7.36
CA ILE A 123 11.07 -13.67 -6.56
C ILE A 123 12.50 -13.24 -6.82
N ARG A 124 13.47 -14.17 -6.87
CA ARG A 124 14.87 -13.85 -7.15
C ARG A 124 15.05 -13.24 -8.54
N GLU A 125 14.38 -13.80 -9.54
CA GLU A 125 14.40 -13.28 -10.93
C GLU A 125 13.72 -11.91 -11.02
N PHE A 126 12.57 -11.73 -10.37
CA PHE A 126 11.85 -10.46 -10.37
C PHE A 126 12.64 -9.35 -9.67
N TYR A 127 13.26 -9.66 -8.52
CA TYR A 127 14.16 -8.75 -7.81
C TYR A 127 15.34 -8.31 -8.69
N LYS A 128 15.93 -9.22 -9.46
CA LYS A 128 16.98 -8.89 -10.44
C LYS A 128 16.44 -7.90 -11.50
N ARG A 129 15.26 -8.17 -12.06
CA ARG A 129 14.60 -7.25 -13.02
C ARG A 129 14.38 -5.86 -12.45
N VAL A 130 13.91 -5.72 -11.21
CA VAL A 130 13.72 -4.41 -10.55
C VAL A 130 15.05 -3.67 -10.40
N SER A 131 16.13 -4.40 -10.12
CA SER A 131 17.47 -3.83 -9.93
C SER A 131 18.15 -3.39 -11.24
N GLU A 132 17.79 -4.02 -12.36
CA GLU A 132 18.39 -3.78 -13.69
C GLU A 132 17.59 -2.81 -14.57
N THR A 133 16.40 -2.38 -14.12
CA THR A 133 15.51 -1.50 -14.89
C THR A 133 15.39 -0.11 -14.27
N ALA A 134 14.95 0.86 -15.08
CA ALA A 134 14.51 2.17 -14.61
C ALA A 134 13.14 2.05 -13.90
N TYR A 135 13.13 1.34 -12.78
CA TYR A 135 11.93 1.02 -12.01
C TYR A 135 11.25 2.30 -11.49
N LEU A 136 12.03 3.27 -10.98
CA LEU A 136 11.49 4.56 -10.52
C LEU A 136 10.73 5.31 -11.63
N ASP A 137 11.28 5.33 -12.85
CA ASP A 137 10.61 5.97 -13.99
C ASP A 137 9.31 5.25 -14.37
N THR A 138 9.31 3.92 -14.28
CA THR A 138 8.12 3.09 -14.53
C THR A 138 7.01 3.44 -13.55
N ILE A 139 7.29 3.39 -12.24
CA ILE A 139 6.29 3.67 -11.20
C ILE A 139 5.83 5.13 -11.25
N TYR A 140 6.73 6.06 -11.60
CA TYR A 140 6.40 7.49 -11.75
C TYR A 140 5.43 7.72 -12.89
N ASN A 141 5.70 7.16 -14.07
CA ASN A 141 4.86 7.33 -15.25
C ASN A 141 3.45 6.79 -15.04
N ILE A 142 3.30 5.70 -14.28
CA ILE A 142 1.99 5.17 -13.90
C ILE A 142 1.32 6.08 -12.87
N ALA A 143 2.00 6.45 -11.79
CA ALA A 143 1.44 7.26 -10.70
C ALA A 143 0.88 8.61 -11.18
N ILE A 144 1.59 9.29 -12.09
CA ILE A 144 1.16 10.61 -12.60
C ILE A 144 -0.11 10.58 -13.46
N THR A 145 -0.63 9.40 -13.83
CA THR A 145 -1.87 9.28 -14.62
C THR A 145 -3.11 9.70 -13.83
N MET A 146 -3.08 9.52 -12.50
CA MET A 146 -4.15 9.92 -11.57
C MET A 146 -3.85 11.21 -10.80
N LEU A 147 -2.80 11.95 -11.21
CA LEU A 147 -2.44 13.22 -10.61
C LEU A 147 -2.68 14.40 -11.59
N PRO A 148 -3.10 15.57 -11.07
CA PRO A 148 -3.24 16.79 -11.87
C PRO A 148 -1.87 17.36 -12.24
N LYS A 149 -1.80 18.17 -13.30
CA LYS A 149 -0.53 18.74 -13.81
C LYS A 149 0.32 19.43 -12.72
N LYS A 150 -0.32 20.07 -11.74
CA LYS A 150 0.34 20.73 -10.60
C LYS A 150 1.22 19.78 -9.76
N PHE A 151 0.94 18.48 -9.74
CA PHE A 151 1.70 17.47 -9.01
C PHE A 151 2.65 16.65 -9.90
N LYS A 152 2.69 16.91 -11.22
CA LYS A 152 3.54 16.21 -12.18
C LYS A 152 4.95 16.79 -12.32
N LYS A 153 5.35 17.74 -11.47
CA LYS A 153 6.71 18.26 -11.52
C LYS A 153 7.60 17.36 -10.66
N PRO A 154 8.70 16.81 -11.22
CA PRO A 154 9.72 16.18 -10.40
C PRO A 154 10.15 17.16 -9.31
N THR A 155 9.96 16.76 -8.05
CA THR A 155 10.42 17.53 -6.91
C THR A 155 11.82 17.04 -6.53
N GLU A 156 12.60 17.86 -5.84
CA GLU A 156 13.87 17.39 -5.24
C GLU A 156 13.66 16.13 -4.38
N ARG A 157 12.47 16.01 -3.78
CA ARG A 157 12.03 14.84 -3.01
C ARG A 157 11.97 13.56 -3.83
N LEU A 158 11.63 13.62 -5.12
CA LEU A 158 11.66 12.45 -6.02
C LEU A 158 13.09 12.04 -6.34
N ASN A 159 13.98 13.00 -6.59
CA ASN A 159 15.39 12.72 -6.89
C ASN A 159 16.13 12.12 -5.67
N ALA A 160 15.70 12.45 -4.46
CA ALA A 160 16.21 11.89 -3.21
C ALA A 160 15.42 10.66 -2.71
N LEU A 161 14.44 10.17 -3.48
CA LEU A 161 13.59 9.06 -3.04
C LEU A 161 14.41 7.77 -2.95
N ASN A 162 14.35 7.12 -1.79
CA ASN A 162 14.92 5.79 -1.60
C ASN A 162 13.83 4.74 -1.80
N ILE A 163 14.14 3.69 -2.54
CA ILE A 163 13.33 2.48 -2.63
C ILE A 163 14.05 1.40 -1.85
N TYR A 164 13.41 0.86 -0.82
CA TYR A 164 13.94 -0.22 0.00
C TYR A 164 13.25 -1.52 -0.34
N ILE A 165 14.02 -2.57 -0.57
CA ILE A 165 13.49 -3.92 -0.76
C ILE A 165 13.93 -4.79 0.43
N HIS A 166 12.95 -5.37 1.12
CA HIS A 166 13.17 -6.23 2.28
C HIS A 166 12.51 -7.60 2.11
N GLY A 167 12.97 -8.57 2.91
CA GLY A 167 12.46 -9.94 2.90
C GLY A 167 11.54 -10.19 4.08
N ILE A 168 10.64 -9.25 4.42
CA ILE A 168 9.68 -9.39 5.53
C ILE A 168 8.26 -9.28 4.99
N GLU A 169 7.39 -10.24 5.33
CA GLU A 169 5.96 -10.25 4.95
C GLU A 169 5.71 -10.06 3.44
N SER A 170 4.52 -9.61 3.05
CA SER A 170 4.07 -9.45 1.65
C SER A 170 3.34 -8.12 1.42
N GLY A 171 3.92 -7.00 1.88
CA GLY A 171 3.32 -5.67 1.77
C GLY A 171 4.26 -4.61 1.18
N ALA A 172 3.74 -3.40 1.06
CA ALA A 172 4.49 -2.20 0.73
C ALA A 172 4.04 -1.05 1.63
N ASN A 173 4.89 -0.05 1.82
CA ASN A 173 4.56 1.14 2.59
C ASN A 173 5.35 2.35 2.09
N ALA A 174 4.65 3.44 1.78
CA ALA A 174 5.21 4.77 1.62
C ALA A 174 5.52 5.40 2.99
N THR A 175 6.76 5.80 3.22
CA THR A 175 7.21 6.42 4.47
C THR A 175 7.91 7.75 4.22
N ARG A 176 8.22 8.50 5.29
CA ARG A 176 9.08 9.71 5.18
C ARG A 176 10.49 9.41 4.66
N HIS A 177 10.96 8.16 4.76
CA HIS A 177 12.30 7.77 4.34
C HIS A 177 12.36 7.27 2.90
N GLY A 178 11.20 7.05 2.25
CA GLY A 178 11.10 6.45 0.93
C GLY A 178 9.98 5.41 0.85
N ILE A 179 9.99 4.60 -0.21
CA ILE A 179 9.05 3.49 -0.37
C ILE A 179 9.73 2.20 0.09
N MET A 180 9.04 1.42 0.91
CA MET A 180 9.51 0.11 1.37
C MET A 180 8.65 -0.98 0.74
N PHE A 181 9.29 -1.99 0.19
CA PHE A 181 8.65 -3.13 -0.44
C PHE A 181 9.15 -4.45 0.14
N SER A 182 8.22 -5.36 0.42
CA SER A 182 8.53 -6.77 0.48
C SER A 182 8.89 -7.30 -0.91
N MET A 183 9.94 -8.13 -1.00
CA MET A 183 10.25 -8.89 -2.22
C MET A 183 9.08 -9.74 -2.69
N ALA A 184 8.44 -10.46 -1.78
CA ALA A 184 7.29 -11.30 -2.11
C ALA A 184 6.07 -10.44 -2.49
N GLY A 185 5.90 -9.28 -1.84
CA GLY A 185 4.89 -8.29 -2.23
C GLY A 185 5.10 -7.84 -3.68
N LEU A 186 6.26 -7.28 -4.00
CA LEU A 186 6.59 -6.86 -5.38
C LEU A 186 6.33 -7.96 -6.40
N TYR A 187 6.83 -9.18 -6.15
CA TYR A 187 6.61 -10.29 -7.07
C TYR A 187 5.12 -10.62 -7.22
N ASN A 188 4.39 -10.81 -6.13
CA ASN A 188 2.99 -11.26 -6.19
C ASN A 188 2.07 -10.21 -6.82
N PHE A 189 2.30 -8.92 -6.55
CA PHE A 189 1.48 -7.83 -7.06
C PHE A 189 1.85 -7.39 -8.48
N GLU A 190 3.14 -7.50 -8.85
CA GLU A 190 3.64 -6.90 -10.09
C GLU A 190 4.12 -7.91 -11.15
N LYS A 191 4.07 -9.22 -10.89
CA LYS A 191 4.45 -10.24 -11.89
C LYS A 191 3.67 -10.09 -13.21
N GLU A 192 2.40 -9.66 -13.13
CA GLU A 192 1.55 -9.42 -14.30
C GLU A 192 1.65 -7.98 -14.82
N HIS A 193 1.81 -7.00 -13.91
CA HIS A 193 1.84 -5.57 -14.24
C HIS A 193 3.00 -4.90 -13.49
N PHE A 194 4.14 -4.83 -14.16
CA PHE A 194 5.39 -4.31 -13.60
C PHE A 194 5.25 -2.82 -13.20
N GLY A 195 5.62 -2.50 -11.95
CA GLY A 195 5.57 -1.15 -11.39
C GLY A 195 4.22 -0.72 -10.83
N ILE A 196 3.21 -1.58 -10.80
CA ILE A 196 1.87 -1.18 -10.37
C ILE A 196 1.79 -0.89 -8.86
N LEU A 197 2.36 -1.76 -8.02
CA LEU A 197 2.39 -1.59 -6.57
C LEU A 197 3.27 -0.39 -6.21
N GLY A 198 4.40 -0.23 -6.89
CA GLY A 198 5.24 0.94 -6.67
C GLY A 198 4.59 2.25 -7.10
N ALA A 199 3.75 2.24 -8.14
CA ALA A 199 2.99 3.41 -8.54
C ALA A 199 1.92 3.79 -7.50
N HIS A 200 1.27 2.80 -6.88
CA HIS A 200 0.36 3.00 -5.75
C HIS A 200 1.05 3.73 -4.60
N GLU A 201 2.18 3.20 -4.13
CA GLU A 201 2.93 3.80 -3.03
C GLU A 201 3.47 5.19 -3.38
N LEU A 202 3.95 5.35 -4.61
CA LEU A 202 4.45 6.64 -5.08
C LEU A 202 3.33 7.67 -5.19
N HIS A 203 2.10 7.26 -5.54
CA HIS A 203 0.95 8.15 -5.57
C HIS A 203 0.68 8.78 -4.20
N HIS A 204 0.80 8.04 -3.10
CA HIS A 204 0.69 8.61 -1.76
C HIS A 204 1.73 9.70 -1.47
N LEU A 205 2.96 9.52 -1.94
CA LEU A 205 4.03 10.51 -1.75
C LEU A 205 3.83 11.78 -2.59
N LEU A 206 3.24 11.63 -3.77
CA LEU A 206 2.99 12.72 -4.71
C LEU A 206 1.67 13.46 -4.47
N ARG A 207 0.67 12.77 -3.92
CA ARG A 207 -0.62 13.37 -3.54
C ARG A 207 -0.44 14.18 -2.27
N VAL A 208 -0.35 15.49 -2.42
CA VAL A 208 -0.31 16.42 -1.28
C VAL A 208 -1.72 16.92 -0.98
N SER A 209 -2.25 16.54 0.18
CA SER A 209 -3.50 17.11 0.70
C SER A 209 -3.32 18.61 1.00
N LYS A 210 -4.36 19.42 0.75
CA LYS A 210 -4.36 20.87 0.99
C LYS A 210 -5.28 21.31 2.13
N LEU A 211 -5.43 20.48 3.16
CA LEU A 211 -6.11 20.91 4.37
C LEU A 211 -5.40 22.13 4.99
N LYS A 212 -6.17 23.14 5.40
CA LYS A 212 -5.72 24.41 5.95
C LYS A 212 -6.04 24.51 7.44
N GLY A 213 -5.07 25.02 8.19
CA GLY A 213 -5.19 25.24 9.63
C GLY A 213 -5.28 23.94 10.45
N SER A 214 -5.44 24.09 11.76
CA SER A 214 -5.58 22.94 12.66
C SER A 214 -7.00 22.36 12.58
N ILE A 215 -7.10 21.06 12.33
CA ILE A 215 -8.37 20.34 12.42
C ILE A 215 -8.82 20.33 13.87
N GLN A 216 -10.05 20.74 14.14
CA GLN A 216 -10.60 20.70 15.50
C GLN A 216 -10.72 19.24 15.94
N SER A 217 -10.38 18.94 17.20
CA SER A 217 -10.36 17.57 17.74
C SER A 217 -11.68 16.82 17.49
N ASN A 218 -12.78 17.55 17.59
CA ASN A 218 -14.12 17.05 17.41
C ASN A 218 -14.46 16.73 15.92
N HIS A 219 -13.73 17.29 14.95
CA HIS A 219 -13.85 16.98 13.52
C HIS A 219 -12.80 15.98 13.01
N LYS A 220 -11.77 15.69 13.84
CA LYS A 220 -10.60 14.92 13.42
C LYS A 220 -10.96 13.55 12.84
N PHE A 221 -11.79 12.76 13.52
CA PHE A 221 -12.14 11.41 13.04
C PHE A 221 -12.81 11.43 11.66
N ALA A 222 -13.67 12.42 11.38
CA ALA A 222 -14.36 12.51 10.10
C ALA A 222 -13.40 12.91 8.97
N VAL A 223 -12.50 13.86 9.27
CA VAL A 223 -11.44 14.27 8.33
C VAL A 223 -10.48 13.11 8.06
N ASP A 224 -10.07 12.37 9.10
CA ASP A 224 -9.18 11.22 8.95
C ASP A 224 -9.82 10.11 8.10
N ILE A 225 -11.11 9.80 8.31
CA ILE A 225 -11.85 8.85 7.46
C ILE A 225 -11.88 9.32 6.00
N MET A 226 -12.18 10.60 5.76
CA MET A 226 -12.27 11.12 4.39
C MET A 226 -10.91 11.16 3.69
N GLU A 227 -9.85 11.55 4.40
CA GLU A 227 -8.48 11.49 3.89
C GLU A 227 -8.05 10.06 3.60
N SER A 228 -8.32 9.11 4.50
CA SER A 228 -7.96 7.70 4.32
C SER A 228 -8.65 7.10 3.08
N CYS A 229 -9.96 7.32 2.94
CA CYS A 229 -10.72 6.86 1.77
C CYS A 229 -10.21 7.47 0.46
N LEU A 230 -9.87 8.76 0.43
CA LEU A 230 -9.29 9.39 -0.76
C LEU A 230 -7.87 8.88 -1.03
N ASN A 231 -7.04 8.77 0.01
CA ASN A 231 -5.64 8.39 -0.10
C ASN A 231 -5.49 7.01 -0.74
N GLU A 232 -6.17 6.00 -0.19
CA GLU A 232 -6.13 4.64 -0.71
C GLU A 232 -6.97 4.50 -1.98
N GLY A 233 -8.20 5.00 -1.95
CA GLY A 233 -9.12 4.81 -3.08
C GLY A 233 -8.60 5.37 -4.39
N SER A 234 -7.89 6.52 -4.35
CA SER A 234 -7.31 7.09 -5.56
C SER A 234 -6.05 6.38 -6.04
N ALA A 235 -5.25 5.81 -5.13
CA ALA A 235 -4.09 5.00 -5.47
C ALA A 235 -4.53 3.63 -6.04
N ASP A 236 -5.57 3.01 -5.46
CA ASP A 236 -6.12 1.73 -5.93
C ASP A 236 -6.67 1.78 -7.36
N ILE A 237 -7.03 2.97 -7.88
CA ILE A 237 -7.39 3.12 -9.30
C ILE A 237 -6.18 2.80 -10.20
N LEU A 238 -4.96 3.10 -9.78
CA LEU A 238 -3.74 2.78 -10.52
C LEU A 238 -3.57 1.26 -10.63
N ASN A 239 -3.72 0.55 -9.51
CA ASN A 239 -3.62 -0.92 -9.41
C ASN A 239 -4.50 -1.69 -10.38
N ASN A 240 -5.56 -1.06 -10.89
CA ASN A 240 -6.61 -1.74 -11.62
C ASN A 240 -6.78 -1.29 -13.08
N LEU A 241 -5.94 -0.38 -13.62
CA LEU A 241 -5.90 -0.05 -15.06
C LEU A 241 -4.81 -0.94 -15.71
N PRO A 242 -5.06 -1.92 -16.61
CA PRO A 242 -6.23 -2.39 -17.37
C PRO A 242 -6.69 -3.82 -16.93
N VAL A 243 -6.79 -4.04 -15.63
CA VAL A 243 -7.17 -5.34 -15.02
C VAL A 243 -8.67 -5.65 -15.19
N PHE A 244 -9.47 -4.66 -15.58
CA PHE A 244 -10.92 -4.75 -15.69
C PHE A 244 -11.45 -5.61 -16.86
N GLU A 245 -10.59 -6.28 -17.62
CA GLU A 245 -11.01 -7.21 -18.69
C GLU A 245 -10.76 -8.68 -18.39
N LYS A 246 -10.05 -9.05 -17.29
CA LYS A 246 -9.67 -10.46 -17.03
C LYS A 246 -10.27 -11.05 -15.74
N PRO A 247 -10.96 -12.22 -15.80
CA PRO A 247 -11.58 -12.87 -14.65
C PRO A 247 -10.62 -13.36 -13.54
N GLU A 248 -9.33 -13.50 -13.85
CA GLU A 248 -8.32 -14.16 -13.01
C GLU A 248 -7.78 -13.33 -11.83
N PHE A 249 -8.17 -12.05 -11.71
CA PHE A 249 -7.77 -11.15 -10.61
C PHE A 249 -8.84 -11.00 -9.52
N THR A 250 -9.65 -12.03 -9.32
CA THR A 250 -10.78 -12.06 -8.38
C THR A 250 -10.38 -11.78 -6.93
N ASP A 251 -9.19 -12.12 -6.46
CA ASP A 251 -8.88 -12.08 -5.02
C ASP A 251 -8.64 -10.66 -4.48
N LEU A 252 -7.88 -9.82 -5.18
CA LEU A 252 -7.68 -8.40 -4.81
C LEU A 252 -8.95 -7.57 -5.01
N LYS A 253 -9.68 -7.84 -6.10
CA LYS A 253 -10.99 -7.23 -6.38
C LYS A 253 -12.01 -7.60 -5.33
N THR A 254 -11.98 -8.83 -4.82
CA THR A 254 -12.88 -9.26 -3.74
C THR A 254 -12.45 -8.60 -2.45
N MET A 255 -11.17 -8.68 -2.05
CA MET A 255 -10.68 -8.09 -0.79
C MET A 255 -10.96 -6.59 -0.66
N THR A 256 -10.66 -5.80 -1.70
CA THR A 256 -10.86 -4.34 -1.72
C THR A 256 -12.32 -3.91 -1.88
N LEU A 257 -13.25 -4.84 -2.14
CA LEU A 257 -14.68 -4.52 -2.22
C LEU A 257 -15.50 -5.15 -1.09
N ILE A 258 -14.94 -6.05 -0.28
CA ILE A 258 -15.64 -6.72 0.84
C ILE A 258 -16.33 -5.69 1.75
N ASN A 259 -17.64 -5.85 1.87
CA ASN A 259 -18.54 -5.06 2.72
C ASN A 259 -18.40 -3.53 2.52
N SER A 260 -17.94 -3.07 1.35
CA SER A 260 -17.70 -1.64 1.13
C SER A 260 -18.98 -0.82 1.23
N GLU A 261 -20.10 -1.34 0.74
CA GLU A 261 -21.41 -0.71 0.88
C GLU A 261 -21.85 -0.57 2.34
N GLU A 262 -21.66 -1.61 3.15
CA GLU A 262 -21.96 -1.59 4.58
C GLU A 262 -21.09 -0.56 5.30
N LYS A 263 -19.78 -0.53 5.00
CA LYS A 263 -18.86 0.47 5.53
C LYS A 263 -19.32 1.90 5.19
N LEU A 264 -19.77 2.14 3.95
CA LEU A 264 -20.31 3.45 3.56
C LEU A 264 -21.59 3.83 4.31
N ARG A 265 -22.49 2.87 4.58
CA ARG A 265 -23.67 3.12 5.42
C ARG A 265 -23.30 3.44 6.86
N THR A 266 -22.26 2.78 7.39
CA THR A 266 -21.72 3.09 8.72
C THR A 266 -21.10 4.48 8.77
N ILE A 267 -20.33 4.88 7.75
CA ILE A 267 -19.79 6.24 7.63
C ILE A 267 -20.92 7.27 7.56
N ASP A 268 -21.96 7.01 6.76
CA ASP A 268 -23.14 7.89 6.67
C ASP A 268 -23.82 8.09 8.03
N LYS A 269 -24.00 6.99 8.78
CA LYS A 269 -24.56 7.02 10.13
C LYS A 269 -23.69 7.88 11.06
N TRP A 270 -22.38 7.62 11.11
CA TRP A 270 -21.46 8.36 11.98
C TRP A 270 -21.43 9.85 11.65
N PHE A 271 -21.43 10.21 10.37
CA PHE A 271 -21.42 11.61 9.95
C PHE A 271 -22.78 12.30 10.19
N SER A 272 -23.89 11.58 10.01
CA SER A 272 -25.23 12.09 10.30
C SER A 272 -25.47 12.33 11.79
N GLU A 273 -25.03 11.43 12.67
CA GLU A 273 -25.06 11.59 14.12
C GLU A 273 -24.25 12.81 14.54
N ARG A 274 -23.07 12.97 13.94
CA ARG A 274 -22.15 14.07 14.22
C ARG A 274 -22.70 15.44 13.80
N PHE A 275 -23.40 15.51 12.67
CA PHE A 275 -24.10 16.72 12.25
C PHE A 275 -25.12 17.19 13.31
N ALA A 276 -25.72 16.25 14.05
CA ALA A 276 -26.65 16.57 15.13
C ALA A 276 -25.96 16.87 16.47
N ASP A 277 -24.82 16.24 16.76
CA ASP A 277 -24.11 16.37 18.03
C ASP A 277 -22.59 16.39 17.87
N THR A 278 -22.00 17.58 18.08
CA THR A 278 -20.57 17.81 17.97
C THR A 278 -19.74 17.31 19.18
N SER A 279 -20.32 16.54 20.09
CA SER A 279 -19.57 15.80 21.11
C SER A 279 -19.22 14.37 20.69
N LYS A 280 -19.90 13.79 19.70
CA LYS A 280 -19.69 12.40 19.25
C LYS A 280 -18.33 12.21 18.58
N THR A 281 -17.44 11.43 19.16
CA THR A 281 -16.13 11.07 18.58
C THR A 281 -16.04 9.56 18.34
N ARG A 282 -14.98 9.13 17.64
CA ARG A 282 -14.63 7.73 17.42
C ARG A 282 -13.17 7.53 17.80
N SER A 283 -12.88 6.39 18.42
CA SER A 283 -11.52 5.95 18.70
C SER A 283 -10.80 5.52 17.42
N GLU A 284 -9.47 5.53 17.44
CA GLU A 284 -8.64 5.03 16.33
C GLU A 284 -8.95 3.54 16.04
N GLU A 285 -9.23 2.76 17.09
CA GLU A 285 -9.59 1.34 16.97
C GLU A 285 -10.93 1.12 16.27
N GLU A 286 -11.94 1.96 16.55
CA GLU A 286 -13.23 1.91 15.83
C GLU A 286 -13.03 2.21 14.33
N ILE A 287 -12.17 3.18 14.00
CA ILE A 287 -11.88 3.55 12.62
C ILE A 287 -11.09 2.43 11.92
N ALA A 288 -10.09 1.86 12.60
CA ALA A 288 -9.29 0.76 12.07
C ALA A 288 -10.18 -0.47 11.81
N THR A 289 -11.07 -0.80 12.75
CA THR A 289 -12.05 -1.89 12.61
C THR A 289 -13.00 -1.64 11.45
N LEU A 290 -13.52 -0.41 11.29
CA LEU A 290 -14.37 -0.04 10.16
C LEU A 290 -13.68 -0.35 8.81
N PHE A 291 -12.37 -0.14 8.72
CA PHE A 291 -11.59 -0.41 7.50
C PHE A 291 -11.01 -1.82 7.44
N ASN A 292 -11.31 -2.72 8.39
CA ASN A 292 -10.66 -4.01 8.53
C ASN A 292 -9.12 -3.89 8.58
N TYR A 293 -8.60 -2.82 9.16
CA TYR A 293 -7.17 -2.47 9.23
C TYR A 293 -6.49 -2.30 7.86
N LEU A 294 -7.26 -2.04 6.79
CA LEU A 294 -6.76 -1.82 5.43
C LEU A 294 -6.72 -0.34 5.03
N GLY A 295 -6.39 0.58 5.95
CA GLY A 295 -6.04 1.97 5.61
C GLY A 295 -7.07 2.84 4.87
N GLY A 296 -8.30 2.35 4.61
CA GLY A 296 -9.30 3.02 3.78
C GLY A 296 -9.47 2.40 2.37
N HIS A 297 -8.69 1.38 1.98
CA HIS A 297 -8.78 0.69 0.69
C HIS A 297 -10.22 0.31 0.33
N ASN A 298 -10.95 -0.35 1.24
CA ASN A 298 -12.28 -0.90 0.92
C ASN A 298 -13.31 0.17 0.50
N PRO A 299 -13.74 1.07 1.40
CA PRO A 299 -14.69 2.12 1.02
C PRO A 299 -14.07 3.11 0.03
N GLY A 300 -12.77 3.39 0.13
CA GLY A 300 -12.06 4.30 -0.77
C GLY A 300 -12.07 3.85 -2.22
N TYR A 301 -11.64 2.61 -2.49
CA TYR A 301 -11.61 2.04 -3.83
C TYR A 301 -13.01 1.92 -4.41
N PHE A 302 -13.98 1.44 -3.62
CA PHE A 302 -15.38 1.39 -4.06
C PHE A 302 -15.89 2.76 -4.51
N MET A 303 -15.60 3.81 -3.74
CA MET A 303 -15.98 5.19 -4.07
C MET A 303 -15.27 5.69 -5.33
N ALA A 304 -13.94 5.54 -5.40
CA ALA A 304 -13.14 5.97 -6.54
C ALA A 304 -13.56 5.26 -7.84
N ARG A 305 -13.81 3.94 -7.76
CA ARG A 305 -14.31 3.16 -8.89
C ARG A 305 -15.66 3.67 -9.35
N THR A 306 -16.60 3.88 -8.43
CA THR A 306 -17.93 4.44 -8.73
C THR A 306 -17.82 5.79 -9.44
N ILE A 307 -16.91 6.66 -8.99
CA ILE A 307 -16.62 7.94 -9.65
C ILE A 307 -16.11 7.73 -11.08
N VAL A 308 -15.11 6.86 -11.27
CA VAL A 308 -14.48 6.61 -12.58
C VAL A 308 -15.46 5.99 -13.58
N VAL A 309 -16.20 4.95 -13.21
CA VAL A 309 -17.14 4.26 -14.12
C VAL A 309 -18.32 5.14 -14.55
N ASN A 310 -18.65 6.17 -13.76
CA ASN A 310 -19.68 7.16 -14.10
C ASN A 310 -19.11 8.41 -14.81
N GLY A 311 -17.89 8.33 -15.36
CA GLY A 311 -17.33 9.36 -16.24
C GLY A 311 -16.67 10.55 -15.52
N PHE A 312 -16.45 10.47 -14.21
CA PHE A 312 -15.91 11.57 -13.41
C PHE A 312 -14.39 11.45 -13.13
N LYS A 313 -13.66 10.60 -13.87
CA LYS A 313 -12.20 10.40 -13.70
C LYS A 313 -11.40 11.70 -13.76
N ASN A 314 -11.70 12.57 -14.73
CA ASN A 314 -10.99 13.84 -14.85
C ASN A 314 -11.29 14.78 -13.67
N GLU A 315 -12.54 14.84 -13.21
CA GLU A 315 -12.91 15.65 -12.03
C GLU A 315 -12.18 15.15 -10.79
N LEU A 316 -12.17 13.82 -10.56
CA LEU A 316 -11.41 13.19 -9.47
C LEU A 316 -9.93 13.58 -9.49
N ARG A 317 -9.30 13.49 -10.68
CA ARG A 317 -7.89 13.83 -10.85
C ARG A 317 -7.61 15.30 -10.51
N GLU A 318 -8.44 16.23 -10.97
CA GLU A 318 -8.20 17.66 -10.73
C GLU A 318 -8.40 18.07 -9.25
N THR A 319 -9.22 17.32 -8.51
CA THR A 319 -9.56 17.57 -7.10
C THR A 319 -8.95 16.57 -6.12
N ILE A 320 -7.89 15.86 -6.53
CA ILE A 320 -7.29 14.75 -5.75
C ILE A 320 -6.63 15.19 -4.41
N ASP A 321 -6.52 16.51 -4.19
CA ASP A 321 -6.05 17.13 -2.96
C ASP A 321 -7.16 17.52 -1.98
N ASN A 322 -8.43 17.26 -2.33
CA ASN A 322 -9.60 17.62 -1.52
C ASN A 322 -10.40 16.38 -1.08
N PRO A 323 -10.23 15.90 0.17
CA PRO A 323 -10.98 14.74 0.69
C PRO A 323 -12.49 14.97 0.78
N PHE A 324 -12.94 16.21 0.97
CA PHE A 324 -14.37 16.52 1.04
C PHE A 324 -15.01 16.43 -0.34
N HIS A 325 -14.36 17.01 -1.35
CA HIS A 325 -14.83 16.93 -2.74
C HIS A 325 -14.87 15.48 -3.24
N PHE A 326 -13.97 14.61 -2.79
CA PHE A 326 -14.03 13.18 -3.11
C PHE A 326 -15.38 12.55 -2.71
N PHE A 327 -15.87 12.83 -1.50
CA PHE A 327 -17.17 12.32 -1.03
C PHE A 327 -18.34 12.96 -1.77
N LEU A 328 -18.26 14.25 -2.07
CA LEU A 328 -19.28 14.96 -2.86
C LEU A 328 -19.34 14.44 -4.31
N LEU A 329 -18.19 14.13 -4.89
CA LEU A 329 -18.05 13.57 -6.22
C LEU A 329 -18.56 12.13 -6.27
N TYR A 330 -18.27 11.32 -5.24
CA TYR A 330 -18.89 10.01 -5.07
C TYR A 330 -20.42 10.13 -5.01
N GLN A 331 -20.95 11.04 -4.19
CA GLN A 331 -22.40 11.25 -4.09
C GLN A 331 -23.03 11.60 -5.44
N LYS A 332 -22.36 12.44 -6.25
CA LYS A 332 -22.77 12.80 -7.61
C LYS A 332 -22.73 11.59 -8.55
N ALA A 333 -21.70 10.76 -8.46
CA ALA A 333 -21.54 9.55 -9.27
C ALA A 333 -22.58 8.47 -8.89
N ALA A 334 -22.71 8.15 -7.61
CA ALA A 334 -23.63 7.15 -7.07
C ALA A 334 -25.10 7.43 -7.46
N LYS A 335 -25.51 8.70 -7.50
CA LYS A 335 -26.87 9.10 -7.95
C LYS A 335 -27.13 8.84 -9.44
N LYS A 336 -26.08 8.76 -10.26
CA LYS A 336 -26.18 8.48 -11.70
C LYS A 336 -25.97 7.00 -12.02
N ASP A 337 -25.40 6.24 -11.09
CA ASP A 337 -25.02 4.86 -11.30
C ASP A 337 -26.26 3.95 -11.41
N LYS A 338 -26.28 3.10 -12.44
CA LYS A 338 -27.38 2.18 -12.72
C LYS A 338 -27.53 1.09 -11.65
N SER A 339 -26.44 0.74 -10.97
CA SER A 339 -26.43 -0.27 -9.90
C SER A 339 -27.01 0.26 -8.58
N LYS A 340 -27.26 1.59 -8.48
CA LYS A 340 -27.82 2.27 -7.31
C LYS A 340 -27.01 1.98 -6.02
N PRO A 341 -25.69 2.27 -6.01
CA PRO A 341 -24.88 2.08 -4.82
C PRO A 341 -25.33 3.00 -3.67
N PRO A 342 -24.94 2.72 -2.42
CA PRO A 342 -25.36 3.51 -1.26
C PRO A 342 -25.02 4.99 -1.40
N THR A 343 -25.99 5.85 -1.14
CA THR A 343 -25.79 7.31 -1.11
C THR A 343 -25.73 7.83 0.32
N PHE A 344 -25.02 8.92 0.54
CA PHE A 344 -25.02 9.63 1.82
C PHE A 344 -26.32 10.41 2.04
N SER A 345 -26.71 10.53 3.30
CA SER A 345 -27.87 11.32 3.71
C SER A 345 -27.64 12.81 3.46
N ILE A 346 -28.73 13.59 3.39
CA ILE A 346 -28.66 15.05 3.27
C ILE A 346 -27.89 15.66 4.45
N LYS A 347 -28.03 15.11 5.66
CA LYS A 347 -27.30 15.57 6.86
C LYS A 347 -25.80 15.38 6.68
N THR A 348 -25.37 14.21 6.24
CA THR A 348 -23.97 13.90 5.94
C THR A 348 -23.40 14.83 4.86
N ILE A 349 -24.13 15.05 3.77
CA ILE A 349 -23.69 15.96 2.69
C ILE A 349 -23.53 17.39 3.20
N ASN A 350 -24.45 17.88 4.03
CA ASN A 350 -24.34 19.20 4.63
C ASN A 350 -23.14 19.30 5.59
N PHE A 351 -22.89 18.26 6.39
CA PHE A 351 -21.71 18.18 7.25
C PHE A 351 -20.40 18.24 6.46
N ILE A 352 -20.27 17.44 5.39
CA ILE A 352 -19.08 17.42 4.53
C ILE A 352 -18.81 18.80 3.93
N LYS A 353 -19.85 19.48 3.41
CA LYS A 353 -19.72 20.85 2.87
C LYS A 353 -19.29 21.87 3.93
N GLN A 354 -19.75 21.74 5.17
CA GLN A 354 -19.29 22.58 6.27
C GLN A 354 -17.80 22.37 6.55
N LEU A 355 -17.36 21.10 6.62
CA LEU A 355 -15.94 20.79 6.83
C LEU A 355 -15.06 21.29 5.67
N GLU A 356 -15.52 21.16 4.42
CA GLU A 356 -14.82 21.71 3.25
C GLU A 356 -14.63 23.22 3.34
N LYS A 357 -15.67 23.95 3.74
CA LYS A 357 -15.60 25.40 3.97
C LYS A 357 -14.61 25.74 5.08
N LEU A 358 -14.58 24.95 6.16
CA LEU A 358 -13.72 25.21 7.32
C LEU A 358 -12.25 24.90 7.08
N TYR A 359 -11.95 23.86 6.30
CA TYR A 359 -10.63 23.24 6.24
C TYR A 359 -9.99 23.20 4.85
N TYR A 360 -10.69 23.59 3.78
CA TYR A 360 -10.11 23.60 2.43
C TYR A 360 -10.24 24.97 1.75
N ASN A 361 -11.46 25.53 1.75
CA ASN A 361 -11.76 26.81 1.10
C ASN A 361 -11.33 28.04 1.92
N LYS A 362 -10.76 27.83 3.11
CA LYS A 362 -10.42 28.89 4.05
C LYS A 362 -9.44 29.93 3.51
#